data_AF-A0A2I1GVG1-F1
#
_entry.id   AF-A0A2I1GVG1-F1
#
_cell.length_a   1.000
_cell.length_b   1.000
_cell.length_c   1.000
_cell.angle_alpha   90.00
_cell.angle_beta   90.00
_cell.angle_gamma   90.00
#
_symmetry.space_group_name_H-M   'P 1'
#
loop_
_entity.id
_entity.type
_entity.pdbx_description
1 polymer ?
#
loop_
_entity_poly.entity_id
_entity_poly.type
_entity_poly.pdbx_seq_one_letter_code
_entity_poly.pdbx_strand_id
1 'polypeptide(L)'
;MATCNHLANECTDCPEEIQNYWLGFIAAKDSLDDDDSASIASSTGSNKKRKVASNGQTEIDDFFENRELPESKAAAIDRALIRAFVCCGIPFAVIDSPFFRELLYQLRPNYTPPTRKVLSESLLNQETSRVNKAINKELEHSQNLTLGNYFLLRK
;
A
#
# COMPACT_ATOMS: atom_id res chain seq x y z
N MET A 1 -13.53 -13.69 21.91
CA MET A 1 -12.32 -12.84 21.92
C MET A 1 -12.49 -11.81 20.82
N ALA A 2 -12.56 -10.52 21.17
CA ALA A 2 -12.64 -9.46 20.16
C ALA A 2 -11.30 -9.38 19.40
N THR A 3 -11.35 -9.30 18.06
CA THR A 3 -10.15 -9.17 17.23
C THR A 3 -9.62 -7.73 17.29
N CYS A 4 -8.31 -7.53 17.11
CA CYS A 4 -7.70 -6.20 17.11
C CYS A 4 -8.34 -5.28 16.07
N ASN A 5 -8.78 -5.83 14.93
CA ASN A 5 -9.48 -5.09 13.88
C ASN A 5 -10.87 -4.62 14.34
N HIS A 6 -11.61 -5.50 15.02
CA HIS A 6 -12.93 -5.15 15.55
C HIS A 6 -12.83 -3.97 16.53
N LEU A 7 -11.85 -4.01 17.43
CA LEU A 7 -11.60 -2.94 18.40
C LEU A 7 -11.11 -1.62 17.76
N ALA A 8 -10.37 -1.68 16.65
CA ALA A 8 -9.86 -0.49 15.98
C ALA A 8 -10.91 0.20 15.08
N ASN A 9 -11.71 -0.58 14.34
CA ASN A 9 -12.49 -0.07 13.21
C ASN A 9 -14.01 -0.31 13.30
N GLU A 10 -14.49 -1.30 14.07
CA GLU A 10 -15.88 -1.79 13.96
C GLU A 10 -16.70 -1.66 15.26
N CYS A 11 -16.03 -1.52 16.41
CA CYS A 11 -16.69 -1.50 17.72
C CYS A 11 -17.12 -0.08 18.11
N THR A 12 -18.43 0.14 18.26
CA THR A 12 -19.02 1.43 18.66
C THR A 12 -18.87 1.75 20.15
N ASP A 13 -18.68 0.74 20.99
CA ASP A 13 -18.58 0.87 22.45
C ASP A 13 -17.12 0.81 22.94
N CYS A 14 -16.13 0.90 22.04
CA CYS A 14 -14.73 0.82 22.40
C CYS A 14 -14.23 2.15 23.01
N PRO A 15 -13.61 2.15 24.20
CA PRO A 15 -12.99 3.35 24.77
C PRO A 15 -11.91 3.92 23.84
N GLU A 16 -11.87 5.25 23.72
CA GLU A 16 -11.05 5.98 22.75
C GLU A 16 -9.54 5.69 22.89
N GLU A 17 -9.05 5.51 24.13
CA GLU A 17 -7.66 5.10 24.40
C GLU A 17 -7.33 3.72 23.82
N ILE A 18 -8.26 2.77 23.94
CA ILE A 18 -8.07 1.39 23.47
C ILE A 18 -8.15 1.34 21.95
N GLN A 19 -9.10 2.07 21.37
CA GLN A 19 -9.23 2.19 19.92
C GLN A 19 -7.96 2.81 19.29
N ASN A 20 -7.45 3.91 19.87
CA ASN A 20 -6.24 4.58 19.41
C ASN A 20 -4.99 3.71 19.54
N TYR A 21 -4.88 2.92 20.61
CA TYR A 21 -3.80 1.95 20.78
C TYR A 21 -3.78 0.93 19.63
N TRP A 22 -4.93 0.31 19.30
CA TRP A 22 -4.99 -0.69 18.24
C TRP A 22 -4.83 -0.09 16.85
N LEU A 23 -5.33 1.13 16.61
CA LEU A 23 -5.05 1.90 15.39
C LEU A 23 -3.54 2.15 15.22
N GLY A 24 -2.87 2.57 16.30
CA GLY A 24 -1.44 2.77 16.33
C GLY A 24 -0.67 1.48 16.06
N PHE A 25 -1.07 0.39 16.72
CA PHE A 25 -0.46 -0.93 16.56
C PHE A 25 -0.60 -1.48 15.14
N ILE A 26 -1.79 -1.38 14.53
CA ILE A 26 -2.03 -1.81 13.14
C ILE A 26 -1.23 -0.95 12.15
N ALA A 27 -1.15 0.36 12.38
CA ALA A 27 -0.38 1.26 11.53
C ALA A 27 1.14 1.06 11.66
N ALA A 28 1.64 0.77 12.87
CA ALA A 28 3.07 0.60 13.16
C ALA A 28 3.62 -0.76 12.76
N LYS A 29 2.77 -1.79 12.68
CA LYS A 29 3.17 -3.13 12.22
C LYS A 29 3.71 -3.13 10.78
N ASP A 30 3.39 -2.08 10.02
CA ASP A 30 3.88 -1.85 8.65
C ASP A 30 5.06 -0.86 8.55
N SER A 31 5.38 -0.09 9.60
CA SER A 31 6.37 0.99 9.53
C SER A 31 7.81 0.54 9.81
N LEU A 32 8.14 -0.72 9.54
CA LEU A 32 9.53 -1.13 9.40
C LEU A 32 9.99 -0.72 7.98
N ASP A 33 10.62 0.46 7.97
CA ASP A 33 11.52 1.02 6.95
C ASP A 33 10.89 1.77 5.75
N ASP A 34 10.32 2.94 6.05
CA ASP A 34 10.19 4.08 5.11
C ASP A 34 11.36 5.08 5.34
N ASP A 35 12.56 4.75 4.89
CA ASP A 35 13.57 5.74 4.48
C ASP A 35 14.54 5.10 3.49
N ASP A 36 14.35 5.35 2.19
CA ASP A 36 15.48 5.87 1.42
C ASP A 36 15.01 6.57 0.15
N SER A 37 15.30 7.86 0.13
CA SER A 37 15.21 8.76 -1.00
C SER A 37 16.08 8.22 -2.16
N ALA A 38 15.52 8.17 -3.37
CA ALA A 38 16.27 7.83 -4.57
C ALA A 38 17.36 8.89 -4.83
N SER A 39 18.57 8.65 -4.34
CA SER A 39 19.76 9.43 -4.68
C SER A 39 20.29 8.99 -6.04
N ILE A 40 19.97 9.74 -7.09
CA ILE A 40 20.67 9.64 -8.38
C ILE A 40 22.03 10.32 -8.19
N ALA A 41 23.03 9.54 -7.76
CA ALA A 41 24.42 9.98 -7.78
C ALA A 41 24.91 10.01 -9.23
N SER A 42 24.91 11.20 -9.83
CA SER A 42 25.64 11.47 -11.07
C SER A 42 27.14 11.45 -10.77
N SER A 43 27.83 10.41 -11.22
CA SER A 43 29.28 10.29 -11.06
C SER A 43 29.99 11.17 -12.09
N THR A 44 30.40 12.35 -11.64
CA THR A 44 31.35 13.20 -12.36
C THR A 44 32.74 12.57 -12.31
N GLY A 45 33.27 12.19 -13.47
CA GLY A 45 34.71 12.18 -13.75
C GLY A 45 35.43 10.83 -13.67
N SER A 46 35.72 10.24 -14.85
CA SER A 46 37.07 9.87 -15.32
C SER A 46 36.97 9.05 -16.61
N ASN A 47 37.25 9.69 -17.75
CA ASN A 47 37.36 9.02 -19.04
C ASN A 47 38.56 8.06 -19.04
N LYS A 48 38.32 6.77 -18.79
CA LYS A 48 39.28 5.70 -19.12
C LYS A 48 38.62 4.74 -20.10
N LYS A 49 38.90 4.96 -21.38
CA LYS A 49 38.42 4.14 -22.50
C LYS A 49 38.88 2.69 -22.28
N ARG A 50 37.97 1.83 -21.80
CA ARG A 50 38.21 0.40 -21.59
C ARG A 50 37.74 -0.34 -22.85
N LYS A 51 38.58 -1.23 -23.39
CA LYS A 51 38.22 -2.14 -24.49
C LYS A 51 37.03 -3.00 -24.06
N VAL A 52 35.95 -2.97 -24.83
CA VAL A 52 34.79 -3.84 -24.66
C VAL A 52 35.14 -5.20 -25.27
N ALA A 53 35.40 -6.19 -24.43
CA ALA A 53 35.25 -7.59 -24.82
C ALA A 53 33.76 -7.92 -24.66
N SER A 54 33.06 -8.19 -25.76
CA SER A 54 31.61 -8.41 -25.80
C SER A 54 31.24 -9.81 -25.31
N ASN A 55 31.39 -10.08 -24.03
CA ASN A 55 30.85 -11.30 -23.42
C ASN A 55 30.06 -10.94 -22.15
N GLY A 56 28.74 -10.86 -22.29
CA GLY A 56 27.79 -10.99 -21.18
C GLY A 56 27.10 -9.70 -20.72
N GLN A 57 26.64 -8.82 -21.61
CA GLN A 57 25.62 -7.84 -21.21
C GLN A 57 24.26 -8.52 -21.34
N THR A 58 23.62 -8.83 -20.21
CA THR A 58 22.23 -9.34 -20.17
C THR A 58 21.26 -8.23 -20.54
N GLU A 59 20.08 -8.60 -21.05
CA GLU A 59 19.05 -7.60 -21.34
C GLU A 59 18.58 -6.92 -20.04
N ILE A 60 18.06 -5.69 -20.17
CA ILE A 60 17.57 -4.94 -19.01
C ILE A 60 16.42 -5.70 -18.33
N ASP A 61 15.62 -6.40 -19.13
CA ASP A 61 14.52 -7.23 -18.66
C ASP A 61 15.03 -8.40 -17.81
N ASP A 62 16.10 -9.09 -18.21
CA ASP A 62 16.71 -10.16 -17.40
C ASP A 62 17.10 -9.66 -16.00
N PHE A 63 17.62 -8.44 -15.90
CA PHE A 63 17.97 -7.86 -14.59
C PHE A 63 16.73 -7.55 -13.75
N PHE A 64 15.65 -7.13 -14.38
CA PHE A 64 14.40 -6.75 -13.70
C PHE A 64 13.58 -7.97 -13.27
N GLU A 65 13.52 -9.00 -14.10
CA GLU A 65 12.80 -10.25 -13.88
C GLU A 65 13.47 -11.13 -12.82
N ASN A 66 14.80 -11.15 -12.77
CA ASN A 66 15.53 -11.99 -11.79
C ASN A 66 15.72 -11.32 -10.42
N ARG A 67 15.32 -10.05 -10.27
CA ARG A 67 15.49 -9.31 -9.01
C ARG A 67 14.34 -9.58 -8.05
N GLU A 68 14.68 -10.13 -6.88
CA GLU A 68 13.75 -10.28 -5.74
C GLU A 68 13.02 -8.97 -5.45
N LEU A 69 11.72 -9.06 -5.20
CA LEU A 69 10.89 -7.91 -4.86
C LEU A 69 11.06 -7.62 -3.36
N PRO A 70 11.57 -6.45 -2.95
CA PRO A 70 11.63 -6.09 -1.54
C PRO A 70 10.24 -6.01 -0.93
N GLU A 71 10.09 -6.45 0.32
CA GLU A 71 8.81 -6.46 1.03
C GLU A 71 8.17 -5.07 1.09
N SER A 72 8.97 -4.02 1.33
CA SER A 72 8.49 -2.63 1.34
C SER A 72 7.90 -2.19 -0.01
N LYS A 73 8.45 -2.69 -1.13
CA LYS A 73 7.91 -2.44 -2.47
C LYS A 73 6.63 -3.25 -2.71
N ALA A 74 6.55 -4.48 -2.22
CA ALA A 74 5.33 -5.28 -2.29
C ALA A 74 4.19 -4.61 -1.51
N ALA A 75 4.45 -4.16 -0.29
CA ALA A 75 3.51 -3.41 0.53
C ALA A 75 3.05 -2.10 -0.13
N ALA A 76 3.97 -1.38 -0.79
CA ALA A 76 3.62 -0.19 -1.56
C ALA A 76 2.70 -0.50 -2.76
N ILE A 77 2.93 -1.63 -3.44
CA ILE A 77 2.06 -2.11 -4.53
C ILE A 77 0.68 -2.49 -3.97
N ASP A 78 0.62 -3.27 -2.89
CA ASP A 78 -0.63 -3.65 -2.21
C ASP A 78 -1.45 -2.43 -1.83
N ARG A 79 -0.79 -1.41 -1.27
CA ARG A 79 -1.41 -0.13 -0.93
C ARG A 79 -1.96 0.61 -2.15
N ALA A 80 -1.20 0.70 -3.23
CA ALA A 80 -1.68 1.32 -4.45
C ALA A 80 -2.87 0.57 -5.05
N LEU A 81 -2.82 -0.77 -4.99
CA LEU A 81 -3.85 -1.67 -5.49
C LEU A 81 -5.17 -1.47 -4.73
N ILE A 82 -5.17 -1.57 -3.40
CA ILE A 82 -6.41 -1.41 -2.62
C ILE A 82 -7.03 -0.02 -2.82
N ARG A 83 -6.21 1.04 -2.89
CA ARG A 83 -6.69 2.39 -3.17
C ARG A 83 -7.35 2.49 -4.54
N ALA A 84 -6.75 1.88 -5.57
CA ALA A 84 -7.35 1.85 -6.90
C ALA A 84 -8.71 1.12 -6.89
N PHE A 85 -8.80 -0.01 -6.19
CA PHE A 85 -10.07 -0.76 -6.10
C PHE A 85 -11.17 0.05 -5.41
N VAL A 86 -10.87 0.67 -4.28
CA VAL A 86 -11.85 1.45 -3.50
C VAL A 86 -12.23 2.75 -4.22
N CYS A 87 -11.25 3.54 -4.65
CA CYS A 87 -11.51 4.85 -5.25
C CYS A 87 -12.18 4.75 -6.62
N CYS A 88 -11.93 3.69 -7.38
CA CYS A 88 -12.55 3.47 -8.69
C CYS A 88 -13.79 2.56 -8.63
N GLY A 89 -14.20 2.10 -7.44
CA GLY A 89 -15.36 1.21 -7.28
C GLY A 89 -15.22 -0.15 -7.96
N ILE A 90 -13.99 -0.68 -8.08
CA ILE A 90 -13.72 -1.96 -8.73
C ILE A 90 -14.13 -3.08 -7.76
N PRO A 91 -14.97 -4.05 -8.19
CA PRO A 91 -15.31 -5.19 -7.35
C PRO A 91 -14.06 -6.00 -6.98
N PHE A 92 -13.90 -6.36 -5.70
CA PHE A 92 -12.74 -7.15 -5.25
C PHE A 92 -12.62 -8.51 -5.95
N ALA A 93 -13.70 -9.05 -6.53
CA ALA A 93 -13.65 -10.27 -7.34
C ALA A 93 -12.67 -10.17 -8.53
N VAL A 94 -12.39 -8.96 -9.03
CA VAL A 94 -11.50 -8.73 -10.16
C VAL A 94 -10.06 -9.18 -9.87
N ILE A 95 -9.58 -9.11 -8.62
CA ILE A 95 -8.20 -9.50 -8.27
C ILE A 95 -7.93 -10.98 -8.50
N ASP A 96 -8.96 -11.82 -8.43
CA ASP A 96 -8.84 -13.27 -8.66
C ASP A 96 -9.00 -13.63 -10.14
N SER A 97 -9.37 -12.69 -11.00
CA SER A 97 -9.50 -12.92 -12.43
C SER A 97 -8.14 -13.30 -13.03
N PRO A 98 -8.05 -14.36 -13.85
CA PRO A 98 -6.80 -14.75 -14.49
C PRO A 98 -6.25 -13.63 -15.38
N PHE A 99 -7.11 -12.87 -16.06
CA PHE A 99 -6.69 -11.73 -16.89
C PHE A 99 -6.09 -10.59 -16.07
N PHE A 100 -6.59 -10.36 -14.86
CA PHE A 100 -6.06 -9.31 -13.99
C PHE A 100 -4.75 -9.75 -13.33
N ARG A 101 -4.64 -11.04 -12.97
CA ARG A 101 -3.37 -11.61 -12.50
C ARG A 101 -2.29 -11.58 -13.58
N GLU A 102 -2.65 -11.86 -14.83
CA GLU A 102 -1.76 -11.72 -15.99
C GLU A 102 -1.27 -10.28 -16.14
N LEU A 103 -2.18 -9.30 -16.06
CA LEU A 103 -1.81 -7.88 -16.08
C LEU A 103 -0.78 -7.54 -14.98
N LEU A 104 -1.00 -8.00 -13.75
CA LEU A 104 -0.07 -7.74 -12.65
C LEU A 104 1.28 -8.44 -12.86
N TYR A 105 1.27 -9.65 -13.42
CA TYR A 105 2.48 -10.40 -13.76
C TYR A 105 3.32 -9.67 -14.81
N GLN A 106 2.69 -9.17 -15.88
CA GLN A 106 3.36 -8.39 -16.92
C GLN A 106 3.97 -7.08 -16.40
N LEU A 107 3.35 -6.46 -15.38
CA LEU A 107 3.89 -5.25 -14.74
C LEU A 107 5.01 -5.56 -13.74
N ARG A 108 4.88 -6.65 -12.98
CA ARG A 108 5.89 -7.06 -11.98
C ARG A 108 5.86 -8.59 -11.79
N PRO A 109 6.76 -9.34 -12.47
CA PRO A 109 6.74 -10.80 -12.46
C PRO A 109 6.90 -11.46 -11.08
N ASN A 110 7.72 -10.84 -10.20
CA ASN A 110 8.01 -11.36 -8.86
C ASN A 110 7.01 -10.88 -7.78
N TYR A 111 5.97 -10.15 -8.16
CA TYR A 111 4.92 -9.75 -7.23
C TYR A 111 3.87 -10.85 -7.14
N THR A 112 3.50 -11.22 -5.91
CA THR A 112 2.42 -12.18 -5.67
C THR A 112 1.15 -11.42 -5.30
N PRO A 113 0.16 -11.30 -6.20
CA PRO A 113 -1.04 -10.52 -5.92
C PRO A 113 -1.85 -11.10 -4.76
N PRO A 114 -2.43 -10.24 -3.90
CA PRO A 114 -3.26 -10.69 -2.79
C PRO A 114 -4.49 -11.45 -3.31
N THR A 115 -5.04 -12.30 -2.44
CA THR A 115 -6.35 -12.90 -2.71
C THR A 115 -7.44 -11.88 -2.43
N ARG A 116 -8.63 -12.08 -3.01
CA ARG A 116 -9.80 -11.26 -2.70
C ARG A 116 -10.06 -11.11 -1.20
N LYS A 117 -9.90 -12.19 -0.43
CA LYS A 117 -10.09 -12.17 1.03
C LYS A 117 -9.07 -11.27 1.71
N VAL A 118 -7.79 -11.41 1.37
CA VAL A 118 -6.72 -10.55 1.92
C VAL A 118 -6.96 -9.09 1.55
N LEU A 119 -7.37 -8.84 0.30
CA LEU A 119 -7.69 -7.50 -0.18
C LEU A 119 -8.86 -6.87 0.60
N SER A 120 -9.95 -7.60 0.81
CA SER A 120 -11.17 -7.09 1.45
C SER A 120 -11.12 -7.07 2.98
N GLU A 121 -10.45 -8.04 3.62
CA GLU A 121 -10.46 -8.22 5.07
C GLU A 121 -9.19 -7.70 5.76
N SER A 122 -8.07 -7.57 5.04
CA SER A 122 -6.81 -7.07 5.61
C SER A 122 -6.46 -5.71 5.03
N LEU A 123 -6.18 -5.63 3.73
CA LEU A 123 -5.67 -4.42 3.09
C LEU A 123 -6.67 -3.25 3.17
N LEU A 124 -7.96 -3.54 2.99
CA LEU A 124 -9.01 -2.54 3.14
C LEU A 124 -9.05 -1.95 4.55
N ASN A 125 -9.02 -2.82 5.57
CA ASN A 125 -9.07 -2.41 6.97
C ASN A 125 -7.84 -1.61 7.36
N GLN A 126 -6.68 -2.01 6.85
CA GLN A 126 -5.43 -1.30 7.08
C GLN A 126 -5.43 0.10 6.47
N GLU A 127 -5.86 0.25 5.21
CA GLU A 127 -5.98 1.59 4.61
C GLU A 127 -7.05 2.43 5.30
N THR A 128 -8.14 1.81 5.76
CA THR A 128 -9.17 2.51 6.55
C THR A 128 -8.59 3.07 7.84
N SER A 129 -7.82 2.26 8.59
CA SER A 129 -7.14 2.72 9.80
C SER A 129 -6.14 3.85 9.52
N ARG A 130 -5.39 3.78 8.41
CA ARG A 130 -4.46 4.85 8.00
C ARG A 130 -5.19 6.16 7.71
N VAL A 131 -6.27 6.09 6.95
CA VAL A 131 -7.09 7.26 6.60
C VAL A 131 -7.75 7.84 7.86
N ASN A 132 -8.34 7.01 8.71
CA ASN A 132 -8.94 7.44 9.98
C ASN A 132 -7.91 8.12 10.88
N LYS A 133 -6.70 7.56 11.00
CA LYS A 133 -5.61 8.17 11.78
C LYS A 133 -5.20 9.54 11.22
N ALA A 134 -5.13 9.68 9.89
CA ALA A 134 -4.83 10.96 9.25
C ALA A 134 -5.95 11.99 9.49
N ILE A 135 -7.20 11.58 9.35
CA ILE A 135 -8.38 12.41 9.61
C ILE A 135 -8.40 12.85 11.07
N ASN A 136 -8.24 11.94 12.03
CA ASN A 136 -8.24 12.27 13.46
C ASN A 136 -7.14 13.28 13.79
N LYS A 137 -5.94 13.11 13.23
CA LYS A 137 -4.86 14.08 13.37
C LYS A 137 -5.25 15.45 12.83
N GLU A 138 -5.93 15.53 11.70
CA GLU A 138 -6.41 16.81 11.12
C GLU A 138 -7.52 17.44 11.98
N LEU A 139 -8.43 16.62 12.52
CA LEU A 139 -9.51 17.06 13.40
C LEU A 139 -8.99 17.62 14.73
N GLU A 140 -7.97 17.00 15.34
CA GLU A 140 -7.33 17.49 16.58
C GLU A 140 -6.77 18.91 16.45
N HIS A 141 -6.29 19.29 15.25
CA HIS A 141 -5.72 20.61 14.98
C HIS A 141 -6.76 21.63 14.47
N SER A 142 -7.99 21.19 14.24
CA SER A 142 -9.07 22.02 13.69
C SER A 142 -9.93 22.63 14.80
N GLN A 143 -10.33 23.90 14.63
CA GLN A 143 -11.25 24.60 15.55
C GLN A 143 -12.55 24.97 14.82
N ASN A 144 -13.66 25.09 15.57
CA ASN A 144 -14.97 25.50 15.06
C ASN A 144 -15.56 24.56 13.98
N LEU A 145 -15.33 23.25 14.11
CA LEU A 145 -15.93 22.24 13.24
C LEU A 145 -17.45 22.17 13.44
N THR A 146 -18.19 22.06 12.34
CA THR A 146 -19.65 21.87 12.35
C THR A 146 -20.01 20.62 11.56
N LEU A 147 -21.04 19.90 12.00
CA LEU A 147 -21.52 18.70 11.31
C LEU A 147 -22.50 19.12 10.20
N GLY A 148 -22.17 18.78 8.96
CA GLY A 148 -23.08 18.95 7.82
C GLY A 148 -23.95 17.71 7.64
N ASN A 149 -25.27 17.85 7.77
CA ASN A 149 -26.22 16.79 7.43
C ASN A 149 -26.40 16.73 5.90
N TYR A 150 -25.71 15.80 5.24
CA TYR A 150 -25.93 15.49 3.83
C TYR A 150 -26.84 14.26 3.71
N PHE A 151 -28.11 14.48 3.34
CA PHE A 151 -28.98 13.40 2.89
C PHE A 151 -28.52 12.96 1.49
N LEU A 152 -27.81 11.84 1.41
CA LEU A 152 -27.50 11.19 0.14
C LEU A 152 -28.82 10.69 -0.48
N LEU A 153 -29.41 11.49 -1.35
CA LEU A 153 -30.46 11.06 -2.27
C LEU A 153 -29.86 10.04 -3.25
N ARG A 154 -29.85 8.76 -2.86
CA ARG A 154 -29.61 7.66 -3.80
C ARG A 154 -30.76 7.66 -4.80
N LYS A 155 -30.44 7.98 -6.06
CA LYS A 155 -31.29 7.72 -7.22
C LYS A 155 -31.29 6.24 -7.56
#